data_AF-A0A814MNG5-F1
#
_entry.id   AF-A0A814MNG5-F1
#
_cell.length_a   1.000
_cell.length_b   1.000
_cell.length_c   1.000
_cell.angle_alpha   90.00
_cell.angle_beta   90.00
_cell.angle_gamma   90.00
#
_symmetry.space_group_name_H-M   'P 1'
#
loop_
_entity.id
_entity.type
_entity.pdbx_description
1 polymer ?
#
loop_
_entity_poly.entity_id
_entity_poly.type
_entity_poly.pdbx_seq_one_letter_code
_entity_poly.pdbx_strand_id
1 'polypeptide(L)'
;MRLSTLCFISLSLFLLLLTTNASVDIRQRFEGLIGKTVQAAWRKIDREASGRPIEIMRESSPQSNKRITPGYVRVIISDETSRVLYTPILQPN
;
A
#
# COMPACT_ATOMS: atom_id res chain seq x y z
N MET A 1 -16.07 6.86 -46.74
CA MET A 1 -15.09 6.77 -45.62
C MET A 1 -15.15 5.34 -45.09
N ARG A 2 -14.02 4.62 -45.05
CA ARG A 2 -13.99 3.15 -44.95
C ARG A 2 -14.41 2.63 -43.56
N LEU A 3 -15.15 1.53 -43.55
CA LEU A 3 -15.60 0.78 -42.37
C LEU A 3 -14.46 0.40 -41.40
N SER A 4 -13.23 0.28 -41.93
CA SER A 4 -12.02 0.00 -41.17
C SER A 4 -11.64 1.11 -40.17
N THR A 5 -11.96 2.38 -40.48
CA THR A 5 -11.60 3.52 -39.61
C THR A 5 -12.47 3.54 -38.35
N LEU A 6 -13.76 3.19 -38.46
CA LEU A 6 -14.68 3.11 -37.32
C LEU A 6 -14.32 1.97 -36.36
N CYS A 7 -13.89 0.82 -36.91
CA CYS A 7 -13.44 -0.31 -36.11
C CYS A 7 -12.15 0.01 -35.33
N PHE A 8 -11.20 0.70 -35.98
CA PHE A 8 -9.93 1.09 -35.35
C PHE A 8 -10.11 2.12 -34.22
N ILE A 9 -11.01 3.11 -34.40
CA ILE A 9 -11.36 4.09 -33.37
C ILE A 9 -12.03 3.41 -32.17
N SER A 10 -12.99 2.50 -32.42
CA SER A 10 -13.66 1.74 -31.35
C SER A 10 -12.68 0.86 -30.56
N LEU A 11 -11.79 0.15 -31.26
CA LEU A 11 -10.77 -0.68 -30.62
C LEU A 11 -9.78 0.16 -29.80
N SER A 12 -9.37 1.32 -30.32
CA SER A 12 -8.45 2.23 -29.60
C SER A 12 -9.11 2.83 -28.36
N LEU A 13 -10.39 3.22 -28.43
CA LEU A 13 -11.16 3.70 -27.28
C LEU A 13 -11.35 2.61 -26.22
N PHE A 14 -11.62 1.38 -26.65
CA PHE A 14 -11.76 0.24 -25.74
C PHE A 14 -10.44 -0.11 -25.04
N LEU A 15 -9.31 -0.09 -25.76
CA LEU A 15 -7.99 -0.26 -25.18
C LEU A 15 -7.65 0.87 -24.19
N LEU A 16 -8.03 2.12 -24.48
CA LEU A 16 -7.86 3.24 -23.56
C LEU A 16 -8.67 3.03 -22.26
N LEU A 17 -9.91 2.54 -22.37
CA LEU A 17 -10.79 2.23 -21.23
C LEU A 17 -10.31 1.03 -20.38
N LEU A 18 -9.65 0.05 -20.99
CA LEU A 18 -8.98 -1.03 -20.25
C LEU A 18 -7.76 -0.50 -19.48
N THR A 19 -7.00 0.44 -20.05
CA THR A 19 -5.84 1.02 -19.35
C THR A 19 -6.20 1.93 -18.18
N THR A 20 -7.33 2.64 -18.22
CA THR A 20 -7.77 3.48 -17.08
C THR A 20 -8.26 2.67 -15.88
N ASN A 21 -8.82 1.47 -16.08
CA ASN A 21 -9.25 0.60 -14.96
C ASN A 21 -8.08 -0.14 -14.27
N ALA A 22 -6.89 -0.16 -14.86
CA ALA A 22 -5.67 -0.66 -14.19
C ALA A 22 -5.05 0.38 -13.24
N SER A 23 -5.60 1.60 -13.19
CA SER A 23 -5.13 2.68 -12.33
C SER A 23 -5.63 2.51 -10.90
N VAL A 24 -4.77 1.90 -10.08
CA VAL A 24 -4.56 2.25 -8.68
C VAL A 24 -5.62 1.76 -7.68
N ASP A 25 -5.62 0.44 -7.44
CA ASP A 25 -5.98 -0.12 -6.13
C ASP A 25 -4.66 -0.51 -5.40
N ILE A 26 -3.79 0.50 -5.17
CA ILE A 26 -2.46 0.29 -4.59
C ILE A 26 -2.59 0.25 -3.07
N ARG A 27 -3.10 -0.87 -2.53
CA ARG A 27 -2.74 -1.27 -1.16
C ARG A 27 -1.30 -1.78 -1.20
N GLN A 28 -0.32 -0.87 -1.21
CA GLN A 28 1.09 -1.24 -1.19
C GLN A 28 1.37 -2.05 0.08
N ARG A 29 1.76 -3.32 -0.08
CA ARG A 29 2.09 -4.24 1.02
C ARG A 29 3.59 -4.42 1.12
N PHE A 30 4.10 -4.46 2.34
CA PHE A 30 5.53 -4.61 2.62
C PHE A 30 5.81 -6.05 3.09
N GLU A 31 5.80 -6.99 2.14
CA GLU A 31 5.94 -8.43 2.40
C GLU A 31 7.29 -8.80 3.04
N GLY A 32 7.36 -9.94 3.72
CA GLY A 32 8.60 -10.47 4.30
C GLY A 32 9.12 -9.71 5.53
N LEU A 33 8.28 -8.86 6.14
CA LEU A 33 8.60 -8.15 7.37
C LEU A 33 8.13 -8.87 8.64
N ILE A 34 7.25 -9.86 8.54
CA ILE A 34 6.78 -10.64 9.69
C ILE A 34 7.98 -11.30 10.39
N GLY A 35 8.01 -11.22 11.72
CA GLY A 35 9.08 -11.75 12.56
C GLY A 35 10.38 -10.94 12.55
N LYS A 36 10.48 -9.89 11.72
CA LYS A 36 11.62 -8.96 11.73
C LYS A 36 11.50 -7.94 12.86
N THR A 37 12.62 -7.32 13.21
CA THR A 37 12.65 -6.23 14.19
C THR A 37 12.06 -4.94 13.61
N VAL A 38 11.60 -4.06 14.49
CA VAL A 38 11.12 -2.71 14.13
C VAL A 38 12.09 -1.99 13.20
N GLN A 39 13.39 -2.01 13.52
CA GLN A 39 14.41 -1.31 12.76
C GLN A 39 14.59 -1.86 11.33
N ALA A 40 14.45 -3.18 11.16
CA ALA A 40 14.51 -3.81 9.85
C ALA A 40 13.27 -3.49 9.01
N ALA A 41 12.09 -3.49 9.64
CA ALA A 41 10.84 -3.08 9.01
C ALA A 41 10.88 -1.61 8.58
N TRP A 42 11.32 -0.72 9.48
CA TRP A 42 11.46 0.71 9.20
C TRP A 42 12.38 0.97 8.00
N ARG A 43 13.57 0.35 7.96
CA ARG A 43 14.52 0.49 6.83
C ARG A 43 13.99 -0.03 5.50
N LYS A 44 13.07 -0.99 5.50
CA LYS A 44 12.46 -1.48 4.26
C LYS A 44 11.35 -0.54 3.80
N ILE A 45 10.46 -0.17 4.72
CA ILE A 45 9.33 0.71 4.45
C ILE A 45 9.83 2.10 4.03
N ASP A 46 10.83 2.66 4.70
CA ASP A 46 11.40 3.97 4.35
C ASP A 46 11.92 4.02 2.90
N ARG A 47 12.55 2.93 2.43
CA ARG A 47 13.04 2.80 1.04
C ARG A 47 11.92 2.62 0.01
N GLU A 48 10.87 1.87 0.35
CA GLU A 48 9.82 1.46 -0.60
C GLU A 48 8.59 2.37 -0.58
N ALA A 49 8.33 3.05 0.54
CA ALA A 49 7.13 3.86 0.75
C ALA A 49 7.32 5.34 0.39
N SER A 50 8.42 5.72 -0.29
CA SER A 50 8.65 7.09 -0.76
C SER A 50 8.49 8.17 0.34
N GLY A 51 9.00 7.90 1.55
CA GLY A 51 8.92 8.82 2.69
C GLY A 51 7.56 8.96 3.36
N ARG A 52 6.63 8.02 3.12
CA ARG A 52 5.33 7.99 3.81
C ARG A 52 5.52 7.82 5.33
N PRO A 53 4.68 8.47 6.16
CA PRO A 53 4.73 8.32 7.61
C PRO A 53 4.58 6.85 8.02
N ILE A 54 5.36 6.41 9.00
CA ILE A 54 5.30 5.04 9.55
C ILE A 54 4.76 5.13 10.97
N GLU A 55 3.62 4.48 11.22
CA GLU A 55 3.03 4.34 12.54
C GLU A 55 3.36 2.96 13.10
N ILE A 56 4.10 2.91 14.21
CA ILE A 56 4.40 1.67 14.92
C ILE A 56 3.44 1.56 16.09
N MET A 57 2.67 0.48 16.13
CA MET A 57 1.72 0.17 17.18
C MET A 57 2.07 -1.17 17.83
N ARG A 58 1.83 -1.30 19.14
CA ARG A 58 1.94 -2.60 19.81
C ARG A 58 0.60 -3.33 19.76
N GLU A 59 0.63 -4.66 19.83
CA GLU A 59 -0.59 -5.49 19.76
C GLU A 59 -1.61 -5.18 20.85
N SER A 60 -1.17 -4.89 22.08
CA SER A 60 -2.05 -4.48 23.19
C SER A 60 -2.44 -3.00 23.15
N SER A 61 -1.89 -2.21 22.22
CA SER A 61 -2.19 -0.77 22.18
C SER A 61 -3.66 -0.58 21.80
N PRO A 62 -4.45 0.16 22.61
CA PRO A 62 -5.79 0.52 22.21
C PRO A 62 -5.72 1.24 20.87
N GLN A 63 -6.63 0.90 19.96
CA GLN A 63 -6.68 1.46 18.62
C GLN A 63 -6.80 2.98 18.75
N SER A 64 -5.68 3.69 18.61
CA SER A 64 -5.62 5.10 18.92
C SER A 64 -6.41 5.84 17.86
N ASN A 65 -7.50 6.50 18.26
CA ASN A 65 -8.20 7.50 17.44
C ASN A 65 -7.35 8.79 17.28
N LYS A 66 -6.02 8.64 17.17
CA LYS A 66 -5.17 9.72 16.72
C LYS A 66 -5.58 10.08 15.31
N ARG A 67 -5.57 11.39 15.03
CA ARG A 67 -5.83 11.98 13.73
C ARG A 67 -5.05 11.19 12.67
N ILE A 68 -5.77 10.36 11.92
CA ILE A 68 -5.21 9.45 10.94
C ILE A 68 -4.47 10.32 9.93
N THR A 69 -3.14 10.21 9.90
CA THR A 69 -2.36 10.98 8.93
C THR A 69 -2.61 10.35 7.57
N PRO A 70 -3.16 11.05 6.57
CA PRO A 70 -3.45 10.48 5.26
C PRO A 70 -2.23 9.77 4.66
N GLY A 71 -2.40 8.52 4.22
CA GLY A 71 -1.37 7.75 3.52
C GLY A 71 -0.15 7.45 4.40
N TYR A 72 -0.32 6.59 5.39
CA TYR A 72 0.71 6.13 6.33
C TYR A 72 0.81 4.61 6.32
N VAL A 73 1.95 4.08 6.73
CA VAL A 73 2.18 2.63 6.85
C VAL A 73 2.05 2.24 8.30
N ARG A 74 1.09 1.36 8.60
CA ARG A 74 0.92 0.81 9.95
C ARG A 74 1.73 -0.46 10.13
N VAL A 75 2.56 -0.49 11.17
CA VAL A 75 3.37 -1.63 11.58
C VAL A 75 2.92 -2.07 12.97
N ILE A 76 2.41 -3.29 13.08
CA ILE A 76 1.99 -3.86 14.37
C ILE A 76 3.09 -4.79 14.86
N ILE A 77 3.54 -4.56 16.09
CA ILE A 77 4.57 -5.36 16.76
C ILE A 77 4.05 -6.07 17.99
N SER A 78 4.64 -7.22 18.29
CA SER A 78 4.39 -7.97 19.51
C SER A 78 4.95 -7.26 20.73
N ASP A 79 4.19 -7.26 21.82
CA ASP A 79 4.62 -6.73 23.11
C ASP A 79 5.75 -7.56 23.72
N GLU A 80 5.72 -8.88 23.53
CA GLU A 80 6.69 -9.81 24.11
C GLU A 80 8.02 -9.79 23.35
N THR A 81 7.95 -9.84 22.02
CA THR A 81 9.13 -10.08 21.18
C THR A 81 9.62 -8.84 20.46
N SER A 82 8.87 -7.74 20.47
CA SER A 82 9.14 -6.53 19.67
C SER A 82 9.36 -6.82 18.17
N ARG A 83 8.77 -7.92 17.68
CA ARG A 83 8.80 -8.33 16.29
C ARG A 83 7.50 -7.99 15.60
N VAL A 84 7.59 -7.73 14.29
CA VAL A 84 6.42 -7.48 13.46
C VAL A 84 5.52 -8.71 13.43
N LEU A 85 4.25 -8.51 13.74
CA LEU A 85 3.25 -9.58 13.78
C LEU A 85 2.53 -9.78 12.44
N TYR A 86 2.22 -8.67 11.76
CA TYR A 86 1.44 -8.67 10.52
C TYR A 86 2.19 -7.95 9.41
N THR A 87 1.90 -8.33 8.15
CA THR A 87 2.43 -7.61 6.98
C THR A 87 2.00 -6.14 7.04
N PRO A 88 2.94 -5.19 7.04
CA PRO A 88 2.61 -3.77 7.01
C PRO A 88 1.95 -3.41 5.68
N ILE A 89 0.94 -2.54 5.73
CA ILE A 89 0.17 -2.10 4.56
C ILE A 89 0.09 -0.58 4.59
N LEU A 90 0.29 0.04 3.44
CA LEU A 90 -0.02 1.45 3.23
C LEU A 90 -1.53 1.63 3.38
N GLN A 91 -1.92 2.29 4.47
CA GLN A 91 -3.32 2.58 4.73
C GLN A 91 -3.79 3.61 3.70
N PRO A 92 -4.90 3.34 3.00
CA PRO A 92 -5.56 4.39 2.25
C PRO A 92 -5.99 5.50 3.22
N ASN A 93 -6.24 6.67 2.66
CA ASN A 93 -6.92 7.70 3.42
C ASN A 93 -8.31 7.21 3.86
#